data_AF-A0A8H3UWY6-F1
#
_entry.id   AF-A0A8H3UWY6-F1
#
_cell.length_a   1.000
_cell.length_b   1.000
_cell.length_c   1.000
_cell.angle_alpha   90.00
_cell.angle_beta   90.00
_cell.angle_gamma   90.00
#
_symmetry.space_group_name_H-M   'P 1'
#
loop_
_entity.id
_entity.type
_entity.pdbx_description
1 polymer ?
#
loop_
_entity_poly.entity_id
_entity_poly.type
_entity_poly.pdbx_seq_one_letter_code
_entity_poly.pdbx_strand_id
1 'polypeptide(L)'
;MFTTAVMNTYNIDSTFAYLLGHGGIPAVSSITTTSIDLKDLNQHDAIEHDASLTRDDAKSGDNHSMQPALLQALLDDAQGEFLTTESLAKSRARREKDSLSKGSPKLGLKQNALAYGEAALLLQTLGKQEDGTNWKLKKADAKAWFGEERLPEGYIKPAKAISLSDAGTLSGVIQKMATASLKSKKAFSLVV
;
A
#
# COMPACT_ATOMS: atom_id res chain seq x y z
N MET A 1 22.93 2.08 1.50
CA MET A 1 21.97 1.56 2.50
C MET A 1 20.57 2.02 2.16
N PHE A 2 19.54 1.24 2.54
CA PHE A 2 18.13 1.39 2.14
C PHE A 2 17.58 2.83 2.20
N THR A 3 17.87 3.57 3.29
CA THR A 3 17.47 4.98 3.46
C THR A 3 17.88 5.87 2.28
N THR A 4 19.14 5.81 1.85
CA THR A 4 19.63 6.59 0.69
C THR A 4 18.96 6.15 -0.61
N ALA A 5 18.65 4.86 -0.76
CA ALA A 5 18.00 4.34 -1.96
C ALA A 5 16.58 4.90 -2.10
N VAL A 6 15.77 4.87 -1.05
CA VAL A 6 14.39 5.40 -1.12
C VAL A 6 14.35 6.92 -1.26
N MET A 7 15.31 7.64 -0.68
CA MET A 7 15.48 9.09 -0.90
C MET A 7 15.81 9.39 -2.37
N ASN A 8 16.78 8.68 -2.94
CA ASN A 8 17.25 8.98 -4.29
C ASN A 8 16.26 8.55 -5.37
N THR A 9 15.61 7.41 -5.18
CA THR A 9 14.67 6.82 -6.14
C THR A 9 13.29 7.44 -6.07
N TYR A 10 12.70 7.58 -4.87
CA TYR A 10 11.31 8.02 -4.71
C TYR A 10 11.15 9.42 -4.16
N ASN A 11 12.26 10.13 -3.92
CA ASN A 11 12.27 11.44 -3.27
C ASN A 11 11.57 11.43 -1.90
N ILE A 12 11.71 10.35 -1.12
CA ILE A 12 11.24 10.34 0.27
C ILE A 12 12.18 11.21 1.11
N ASP A 13 11.63 12.07 1.97
CA ASP A 13 12.46 12.93 2.82
C ASP A 13 13.31 12.11 3.80
N SER A 14 14.38 12.69 4.32
CA SER A 14 15.34 11.97 5.17
C SER A 14 14.74 11.39 6.45
N THR A 15 13.78 12.10 7.07
CA THR A 15 13.15 11.66 8.32
C THR A 15 12.28 10.45 8.05
N PHE A 16 11.46 10.50 7.00
CA PHE A 16 10.60 9.39 6.64
C PHE A 16 11.41 8.20 6.10
N ALA A 17 12.46 8.45 5.31
CA ALA A 17 13.36 7.41 4.81
C ALA A 17 14.12 6.71 5.95
N TYR A 18 14.48 7.44 7.02
CA TYR A 18 15.07 6.84 8.21
C TYR A 18 14.08 5.92 8.91
N LEU A 19 12.83 6.37 9.09
CA LEU A 19 11.75 5.56 9.68
C LEU A 19 11.48 4.29 8.87
N LEU A 20 11.38 4.38 7.54
CA LEU A 20 11.18 3.20 6.68
C LEU A 20 12.35 2.23 6.76
N GLY A 21 13.60 2.73 6.82
CA GLY A 21 14.79 1.89 6.86
C GLY A 21 15.09 1.24 8.22
N HIS A 22 14.67 1.86 9.32
CA HIS A 22 15.07 1.43 10.67
C HIS A 22 13.89 1.07 11.56
N GLY A 23 12.70 1.63 11.34
CA GLY A 23 11.52 1.42 12.19
C GLY A 23 11.01 -0.01 12.19
N GLY A 24 11.26 -0.75 11.11
CA GLY A 24 10.89 -2.16 10.97
C GLY A 24 11.87 -3.14 11.64
N ILE A 25 13.14 -2.75 11.81
CA ILE A 25 14.21 -3.65 12.25
C ILE A 25 13.88 -4.32 13.60
N PRO A 26 13.42 -3.61 14.64
CA PRO A 26 13.12 -4.25 15.93
C PRO A 26 11.98 -5.27 15.88
N ALA A 27 11.14 -5.22 14.85
CA ALA A 27 10.00 -6.14 14.69
C ALA A 27 10.39 -7.45 14.00
N VAL A 28 11.50 -7.45 13.23
CA VAL A 28 11.95 -8.59 12.42
C VAL A 28 13.35 -9.09 12.82
N SER A 29 14.06 -8.37 13.70
CA SER A 29 15.42 -8.68 14.13
C SER A 29 15.76 -8.00 15.48
N SER A 30 17.00 -8.17 15.95
CA SER A 30 17.53 -7.49 17.14
C SER A 30 17.71 -5.98 16.92
N ILE A 31 17.58 -5.19 17.99
CA ILE A 31 17.83 -3.74 17.99
C ILE A 31 19.29 -3.35 17.70
N THR A 32 20.22 -4.31 17.81
CA THR A 32 21.65 -4.12 17.50
C THR A 32 21.99 -4.45 16.04
N THR A 33 21.02 -4.97 15.28
CA THR A 33 21.20 -5.36 13.89
C THR A 33 21.29 -4.13 12.99
N THR A 34 22.32 -4.07 12.14
CA THR A 34 22.54 -2.96 11.19
C THR A 34 22.11 -3.28 9.76
N SER A 35 21.71 -4.52 9.47
CA SER A 35 21.21 -4.99 8.18
C SER A 35 20.28 -6.19 8.35
N ILE A 36 19.22 -6.28 7.54
CA ILE A 36 18.30 -7.42 7.49
C ILE A 36 18.33 -8.06 6.10
N ASP A 37 17.92 -9.33 6.00
CA ASP A 37 17.58 -9.95 4.72
C ASP A 37 16.16 -9.53 4.32
N LEU A 38 15.87 -9.41 3.03
CA LEU A 38 14.51 -9.05 2.57
C LEU A 38 13.44 -10.06 3.03
N LYS A 39 13.80 -11.34 3.15
CA LYS A 39 12.90 -12.39 3.66
C LYS A 39 12.48 -12.17 5.12
N ASP A 40 13.25 -11.42 5.91
CA ASP A 40 12.90 -11.11 7.30
C ASP A 40 11.63 -10.25 7.36
N LEU A 41 11.35 -9.49 6.28
CA LEU A 41 10.12 -8.71 6.14
C LEU A 41 8.86 -9.57 5.94
N ASN A 42 9.00 -10.86 5.65
CA ASN A 42 7.87 -11.79 5.51
C ASN A 42 7.29 -12.23 6.87
N GLN A 43 7.89 -11.81 7.98
CA GLN A 43 7.38 -12.13 9.32
C GLN A 43 6.00 -11.49 9.54
N HIS A 44 4.99 -12.34 9.68
CA HIS A 44 3.62 -11.92 9.88
C HIS A 44 3.43 -11.08 11.16
N ASP A 45 2.57 -10.06 11.06
CA ASP A 45 2.24 -9.09 12.11
C ASP A 45 3.40 -8.19 12.59
N ALA A 46 4.58 -8.31 11.98
CA ALA A 46 5.68 -7.36 12.15
C ALA A 46 5.43 -6.09 11.31
N ILE A 47 5.73 -6.14 10.01
CA ILE A 47 5.33 -5.11 9.04
C ILE A 47 4.32 -5.70 8.07
N GLU A 48 4.61 -6.92 7.60
CA GLU A 48 3.67 -7.72 6.83
C GLU A 48 2.36 -7.90 7.60
N HIS A 49 1.26 -7.80 6.85
CA HIS A 49 -0.08 -7.90 7.37
C HIS A 49 -1.05 -8.47 6.35
N ASP A 50 -2.13 -9.06 6.86
CA ASP A 50 -3.25 -9.55 6.04
C ASP A 50 -3.92 -8.43 5.23
N ALA A 51 -4.78 -8.81 4.29
CA ALA A 51 -5.48 -7.88 3.40
C ALA A 51 -4.51 -7.00 2.58
N SER A 52 -3.34 -7.52 2.24
CA SER A 52 -2.38 -6.89 1.33
C SER A 52 -2.98 -6.67 -0.07
N LEU A 53 -2.56 -5.62 -0.78
CA LEU A 53 -3.14 -5.28 -2.09
C LEU A 53 -2.92 -6.37 -3.14
N THR A 54 -1.73 -6.98 -3.15
CA THR A 54 -1.29 -7.90 -4.21
C THR A 54 -0.69 -9.22 -3.70
N ARG A 55 -0.68 -9.43 -2.38
CA ARG A 55 -0.21 -10.66 -1.71
C ARG A 55 -1.38 -11.32 -0.97
N ASP A 56 -1.31 -12.64 -0.83
CA ASP A 56 -2.26 -13.39 -0.01
C ASP A 56 -1.96 -13.19 1.49
N ASP A 57 -2.96 -13.51 2.31
CA ASP A 57 -2.88 -13.43 3.77
C ASP A 57 -1.98 -14.56 4.32
N ALA A 58 -1.38 -14.39 5.50
CA ALA A 58 -0.38 -15.34 6.02
C ALA A 58 -0.91 -16.76 6.23
N LYS A 59 -2.21 -16.90 6.50
CA LYS A 59 -2.87 -18.21 6.62
C LYS A 59 -2.85 -19.05 5.33
N SER A 60 -2.57 -18.45 4.19
CA SER A 60 -2.40 -19.16 2.91
C SER A 60 -1.10 -19.96 2.84
N GLY A 61 -0.13 -19.65 3.70
CA GLY A 61 1.22 -20.23 3.69
C GLY A 61 2.23 -19.45 2.85
N ASP A 62 1.79 -18.48 2.02
CA ASP A 62 2.66 -17.59 1.23
C ASP A 62 2.11 -16.16 1.22
N ASN A 63 2.69 -15.30 2.06
CA ASN A 63 2.32 -13.90 2.26
C ASN A 63 3.19 -12.89 1.48
N HIS A 64 4.12 -13.36 0.63
CA HIS A 64 5.13 -12.50 0.03
C HIS A 64 5.15 -12.59 -1.50
N SER A 65 4.80 -13.74 -2.06
CA SER A 65 4.72 -13.90 -3.51
C SER A 65 3.60 -13.04 -4.12
N MET A 66 3.95 -12.39 -5.22
CA MET A 66 3.03 -11.59 -6.01
C MET A 66 1.89 -12.46 -6.58
N GLN A 67 0.64 -12.13 -6.27
CA GLN A 67 -0.57 -12.87 -6.70
C GLN A 67 -1.27 -12.23 -7.90
N PRO A 68 -1.11 -12.74 -9.15
CA PRO A 68 -1.54 -12.03 -10.36
C PRO A 68 -3.04 -11.66 -10.36
N ALA A 69 -3.89 -12.52 -9.77
CA ALA A 69 -5.31 -12.26 -9.64
C ALA A 69 -5.62 -11.05 -8.74
N LEU A 70 -4.85 -10.83 -7.66
CA LEU A 70 -5.02 -9.68 -6.78
C LEU A 70 -4.55 -8.38 -7.44
N LEU A 71 -3.45 -8.43 -8.20
CA LEU A 71 -3.03 -7.29 -9.02
C LEU A 71 -4.08 -6.95 -10.09
N GLN A 72 -4.61 -7.94 -10.80
CA GLN A 72 -5.68 -7.71 -11.77
C GLN A 72 -6.90 -7.07 -11.09
N ALA A 73 -7.33 -7.58 -9.94
CA ALA A 73 -8.44 -7.00 -9.18
C ALA A 73 -8.17 -5.56 -8.70
N LEU A 74 -6.94 -5.22 -8.33
CA LEU A 74 -6.53 -3.83 -8.03
C LEU A 74 -6.71 -2.93 -9.25
N LEU A 75 -6.29 -3.39 -10.44
CA LEU A 75 -6.45 -2.64 -11.69
C LEU A 75 -7.93 -2.51 -12.07
N ASP A 76 -8.73 -3.56 -11.90
CA ASP A 76 -10.16 -3.57 -12.25
C ASP A 76 -11.02 -2.71 -11.32
N ASP A 77 -10.54 -2.41 -10.11
CA ASP A 77 -11.22 -1.50 -9.19
C ASP A 77 -11.26 -0.06 -9.71
N ALA A 78 -10.35 0.31 -10.60
CA ALA A 78 -10.29 1.61 -11.26
C ALA A 78 -11.06 1.66 -12.59
N GLN A 79 -11.73 2.79 -12.84
CA GLN A 79 -12.29 3.10 -14.14
C GLN A 79 -11.24 3.74 -15.05
N GLY A 80 -11.24 3.37 -16.33
CA GLY A 80 -10.27 3.88 -17.31
C GLY A 80 -8.84 3.44 -17.02
N GLU A 81 -7.87 4.28 -17.40
CA GLU A 81 -6.44 3.94 -17.45
C GLU A 81 -5.66 4.20 -16.16
N PHE A 82 -6.31 4.77 -15.12
CA PHE A 82 -5.61 5.25 -13.93
C PHE A 82 -6.16 4.64 -12.66
N LEU A 83 -5.27 4.13 -11.82
CA LEU A 83 -5.51 3.99 -10.40
C LEU A 83 -5.62 5.39 -9.78
N THR A 84 -6.64 5.61 -8.97
CA THR A 84 -6.93 6.89 -8.31
C THR A 84 -7.03 6.71 -6.80
N THR A 85 -7.05 7.82 -6.06
CA THR A 85 -7.34 7.82 -4.62
C THR A 85 -8.63 7.05 -4.31
N GLU A 86 -9.67 7.23 -5.12
CA GLU A 86 -10.95 6.52 -4.98
C GLU A 86 -10.83 5.03 -5.28
N SER A 87 -10.16 4.65 -6.37
CA SER A 87 -10.03 3.23 -6.72
C SER A 87 -9.16 2.47 -5.71
N LEU A 88 -8.16 3.13 -5.11
CA LEU A 88 -7.37 2.55 -4.03
C LEU A 88 -8.20 2.38 -2.76
N ALA A 89 -9.05 3.35 -2.43
CA ALA A 89 -10.00 3.22 -1.31
C ALA A 89 -10.95 2.04 -1.51
N LYS A 90 -11.48 1.88 -2.74
CA LYS A 90 -12.31 0.71 -3.12
C LYS A 90 -11.52 -0.59 -3.00
N SER A 91 -10.27 -0.61 -3.45
CA SER A 91 -9.38 -1.78 -3.37
C SER A 91 -9.10 -2.19 -1.92
N ARG A 92 -8.81 -1.22 -1.04
CA ARG A 92 -8.60 -1.47 0.40
C ARG A 92 -9.84 -2.06 1.06
N ALA A 93 -11.00 -1.44 0.82
CA ALA A 93 -12.28 -1.93 1.33
C ALA A 93 -12.60 -3.37 0.84
N ARG A 94 -12.33 -3.66 -0.43
CA ARG A 94 -12.48 -5.00 -0.99
C ARG A 94 -11.51 -5.98 -0.33
N ARG A 95 -10.21 -5.66 -0.22
CA ARG A 95 -9.22 -6.57 0.35
C ARG A 95 -9.48 -6.91 1.81
N GLU A 96 -9.88 -5.95 2.63
CA GLU A 96 -10.29 -6.21 4.02
C GLU A 96 -11.52 -7.13 4.08
N LYS A 97 -12.53 -6.91 3.23
CA LYS A 97 -13.70 -7.78 3.15
C LYS A 97 -13.33 -9.20 2.71
N ASP A 98 -12.53 -9.32 1.66
CA ASP A 98 -12.09 -10.61 1.11
C ASP A 98 -11.29 -11.40 2.16
N SER A 99 -10.34 -10.73 2.83
CA SER A 99 -9.53 -11.29 3.91
C SER A 99 -10.39 -11.81 5.07
N LEU A 100 -11.33 -11.00 5.57
CA LEU A 100 -12.29 -11.41 6.58
C LEU A 100 -13.16 -12.60 6.13
N SER A 101 -13.63 -12.58 4.88
CA SER A 101 -14.48 -13.66 4.35
C SER A 101 -13.74 -15.00 4.22
N LYS A 102 -12.41 -14.96 4.06
CA LYS A 102 -11.52 -16.13 4.07
C LYS A 102 -11.09 -16.52 5.48
N GLY A 103 -11.58 -15.83 6.51
CA GLY A 103 -11.34 -16.16 7.92
C GLY A 103 -10.01 -15.67 8.46
N SER A 104 -9.44 -14.59 7.92
CA SER A 104 -8.36 -13.83 8.55
C SER A 104 -8.94 -12.85 9.57
N PRO A 105 -8.19 -12.47 10.62
CA PRO A 105 -8.67 -11.50 11.60
C PRO A 105 -8.84 -10.10 10.99
N LYS A 106 -9.63 -9.27 11.66
CA LYS A 106 -9.70 -7.84 11.31
C LYS A 106 -8.35 -7.19 11.62
N LEU A 107 -7.89 -6.31 10.72
CA LEU A 107 -6.66 -5.55 10.95
C LEU A 107 -6.73 -4.75 12.25
N GLY A 108 -5.67 -4.86 13.05
CA GLY A 108 -5.42 -4.00 14.20
C GLY A 108 -5.08 -2.56 13.78
N LEU A 109 -5.00 -1.65 14.75
CA LEU A 109 -4.71 -0.24 14.48
C LEU A 109 -3.40 -0.03 13.71
N LYS A 110 -2.35 -0.78 14.06
CA LYS A 110 -1.04 -0.73 13.42
C LYS A 110 -1.10 -1.22 11.97
N GLN A 111 -1.58 -2.44 11.74
CA GLN A 111 -1.70 -3.04 10.41
C GLN A 111 -2.60 -2.20 9.51
N ASN A 112 -3.67 -1.64 10.05
CA ASN A 112 -4.53 -0.73 9.32
C ASN A 112 -3.78 0.57 8.92
N ALA A 113 -2.98 1.16 9.82
CA ALA A 113 -2.18 2.34 9.47
C ALA A 113 -1.14 2.03 8.36
N LEU A 114 -0.49 0.87 8.42
CA LEU A 114 0.45 0.39 7.39
C LEU A 114 -0.27 0.20 6.05
N ALA A 115 -1.34 -0.58 6.03
CA ALA A 115 -2.14 -0.89 4.85
C ALA A 115 -2.59 0.35 4.03
N TYR A 116 -3.08 1.39 4.71
CA TYR A 116 -3.51 2.63 4.05
C TYR A 116 -2.33 3.55 3.75
N GLY A 117 -1.26 3.51 4.54
CA GLY A 117 0.00 4.20 4.28
C GLY A 117 0.69 3.69 3.02
N GLU A 118 0.73 2.38 2.81
CA GLU A 118 1.26 1.74 1.59
C GLU A 118 0.45 2.13 0.35
N ALA A 119 -0.88 2.17 0.45
CA ALA A 119 -1.74 2.64 -0.64
C ALA A 119 -1.49 4.12 -0.98
N ALA A 120 -1.24 4.96 0.02
CA ALA A 120 -0.85 6.36 -0.19
C ALA A 120 0.53 6.46 -0.85
N LEU A 121 1.52 5.69 -0.35
CA LEU A 121 2.86 5.65 -0.91
C LEU A 121 2.87 5.17 -2.37
N LEU A 122 2.03 4.20 -2.74
CA LEU A 122 1.91 3.79 -4.14
C LEU A 122 1.54 4.96 -5.06
N LEU A 123 0.56 5.78 -4.66
CA LEU A 123 0.15 6.95 -5.43
C LEU A 123 1.21 8.06 -5.39
N GLN A 124 1.84 8.29 -4.24
CA GLN A 124 2.84 9.35 -4.08
C GLN A 124 4.15 9.06 -4.79
N THR A 125 4.58 7.80 -4.86
CA THR A 125 5.87 7.40 -5.45
C THR A 125 5.81 7.25 -6.97
N LEU A 126 4.71 6.73 -7.50
CA LEU A 126 4.55 6.39 -8.92
C LEU A 126 3.52 7.26 -9.65
N GLY A 127 2.59 7.87 -8.93
CA GLY A 127 1.51 8.66 -9.49
C GLY A 127 1.85 10.14 -9.61
N LYS A 128 0.85 10.90 -10.07
CA LYS A 128 0.87 12.37 -10.11
C LYS A 128 -0.36 12.89 -9.39
N GLN A 129 -0.16 13.90 -8.56
CA GLN A 129 -1.24 14.67 -7.95
C GLN A 129 -1.84 15.60 -9.00
N GLU A 130 -3.15 15.58 -9.17
CA GLU A 130 -3.84 16.53 -10.04
C GLU A 130 -4.31 17.75 -9.24
N ASP A 131 -5.17 17.52 -8.25
CA ASP A 131 -5.65 18.55 -7.33
C ASP A 131 -5.94 17.95 -5.95
N GLY A 132 -5.72 18.74 -4.89
CA GLY A 132 -6.05 18.34 -3.52
C GLY A 132 -5.58 16.92 -3.16
N THR A 133 -6.52 16.00 -2.98
CA THR A 133 -6.24 14.59 -2.65
C THR A 133 -6.47 13.64 -3.81
N ASN A 134 -6.68 14.14 -5.03
CA ASN A 134 -6.87 13.35 -6.24
C ASN A 134 -5.51 13.06 -6.87
N TRP A 135 -5.17 11.78 -6.88
CA TRP A 135 -3.96 11.26 -7.49
C TRP A 135 -4.33 10.35 -8.66
N LYS A 136 -3.46 10.30 -9.66
CA LYS A 136 -3.54 9.36 -10.78
C LYS A 136 -2.23 8.63 -10.98
N LEU A 137 -2.29 7.31 -11.01
CA LEU A 137 -1.21 6.40 -11.35
C LEU A 137 -1.66 5.58 -12.56
N LYS A 138 -0.89 5.56 -13.65
CA LYS A 138 -1.23 4.74 -14.82
C LYS A 138 -1.25 3.27 -14.41
N LYS A 139 -2.26 2.52 -14.87
CA LYS A 139 -2.37 1.08 -14.64
C LYS A 139 -1.15 0.30 -15.15
N ALA A 140 -0.60 0.71 -16.30
CA ALA A 140 0.62 0.12 -16.86
C ALA A 140 1.83 0.27 -15.92
N ASP A 141 1.99 1.44 -15.30
CA ASP A 141 3.10 1.71 -14.37
C ASP A 141 2.94 0.90 -13.08
N ALA A 142 1.71 0.78 -12.55
CA ALA A 142 1.43 -0.09 -11.42
C ALA A 142 1.69 -1.57 -11.74
N LYS A 143 1.37 -2.02 -12.96
CA LYS A 143 1.62 -3.39 -13.42
C LYS A 143 3.12 -3.69 -13.52
N ALA A 144 3.91 -2.78 -14.10
CA ALA A 144 5.37 -2.93 -14.14
C ALA A 144 5.95 -2.98 -12.72
N TRP A 145 5.51 -2.06 -11.84
CA TRP A 145 6.03 -1.97 -10.49
C TRP A 145 5.74 -3.22 -9.64
N PHE A 146 4.49 -3.71 -9.63
CA PHE A 146 4.14 -4.90 -8.85
C PHE A 146 4.51 -6.22 -9.53
N GLY A 147 4.30 -6.33 -10.85
CA GLY A 147 4.41 -7.59 -11.57
C GLY A 147 5.83 -7.92 -12.03
N GLU A 148 6.66 -6.90 -12.28
CA GLU A 148 8.05 -7.08 -12.73
C GLU A 148 9.06 -6.63 -11.67
N GLU A 149 8.58 -6.08 -10.53
CA GLU A 149 9.42 -5.49 -9.47
C GLU A 149 10.45 -4.49 -10.02
N ARG A 150 10.02 -3.69 -11.00
CA ARG A 150 10.85 -2.78 -11.78
C ARG A 150 10.22 -1.40 -11.87
N LEU A 151 11.05 -0.35 -11.81
CA LEU A 151 10.60 1.02 -12.07
C LEU A 151 9.92 1.14 -13.44
N PRO A 152 8.81 1.88 -13.55
CA PRO A 152 8.13 2.10 -14.82
C PRO A 152 9.06 2.69 -15.89
N GLU A 153 8.75 2.45 -17.16
CA GLU A 153 9.49 3.06 -18.25
C GLU A 153 9.34 4.59 -18.21
N GLY A 154 10.46 5.31 -18.34
CA GLY A 154 10.47 6.77 -18.22
C GLY A 154 10.13 7.30 -16.83
N TYR A 155 10.28 6.47 -15.78
CA TYR A 155 10.03 6.89 -14.40
C TYR A 155 10.84 8.14 -14.03
N ILE A 156 10.14 9.13 -13.50
CA ILE A 156 10.71 10.34 -12.92
C ILE A 156 10.21 10.42 -11.49
N LYS A 157 11.14 10.52 -10.54
CA LYS A 157 10.79 10.65 -9.13
C LYS A 157 9.95 11.90 -8.85
N PRO A 158 9.10 11.89 -7.82
CA PRO A 158 8.29 13.04 -7.43
C PRO A 158 9.13 14.31 -7.26
N ALA A 159 8.65 15.45 -7.75
CA ALA A 159 9.38 16.73 -7.65
C ALA A 159 9.41 17.26 -6.20
N LYS A 160 8.28 17.14 -5.49
CA LYS A 160 8.18 17.41 -4.05
C LYS A 160 8.63 16.17 -3.29
N ALA A 161 9.43 16.35 -2.24
CA ALA A 161 9.79 15.24 -1.37
C ALA A 161 8.56 14.71 -0.62
N ILE A 162 8.41 13.38 -0.55
CA ILE A 162 7.32 12.72 0.17
C ILE A 162 7.68 12.69 1.65
N SER A 163 6.85 13.32 2.46
CA SER A 163 6.99 13.31 3.91
C SER A 163 6.04 12.34 4.61
N LEU A 164 6.36 12.02 5.88
CA LEU A 164 5.49 11.21 6.72
C LEU A 164 4.10 11.85 6.89
N SER A 165 4.03 13.18 6.98
CA SER A 165 2.75 13.89 7.08
C SER A 165 1.97 13.83 5.77
N ASP A 166 2.62 13.99 4.62
CA ASP A 166 1.97 13.85 3.31
C ASP A 166 1.37 12.44 3.15
N ALA A 167 2.13 11.39 3.49
CA ALA A 167 1.65 10.00 3.46
C ALA A 167 0.50 9.77 4.44
N GLY A 168 0.61 10.31 5.67
CA GLY A 168 -0.43 10.21 6.69
C GLY A 168 -1.74 10.91 6.28
N THR A 169 -1.66 12.10 5.68
CA THR A 169 -2.84 12.83 5.17
C THR A 169 -3.55 12.04 4.07
N LEU A 170 -2.83 11.55 3.06
CA LEU A 170 -3.44 10.80 1.97
C LEU A 170 -3.98 9.44 2.46
N SER A 171 -3.26 8.77 3.35
CA SER A 171 -3.71 7.53 4.02
C SER A 171 -5.07 7.72 4.71
N GLY A 172 -5.22 8.78 5.51
CA GLY A 172 -6.48 9.10 6.17
C GLY A 172 -7.64 9.39 5.21
N VAL A 173 -7.35 10.01 4.06
CA VAL A 173 -8.35 10.25 3.00
C VAL A 173 -8.81 8.94 2.38
N ILE A 174 -7.88 8.07 1.97
CA ILE A 174 -8.17 6.76 1.39
C ILE A 174 -9.00 5.93 2.38
N GLN A 175 -8.63 5.93 3.66
CA GLN A 175 -9.35 5.20 4.71
C GLN A 175 -10.79 5.72 4.92
N LYS A 176 -10.98 7.04 4.94
CA LYS A 176 -12.31 7.66 5.06
C LYS A 176 -13.20 7.27 3.89
N MET A 177 -12.68 7.29 2.66
CA MET A 177 -13.40 6.90 1.45
C MET A 177 -13.75 5.40 1.46
N ALA A 178 -12.81 4.54 1.86
CA ALA A 178 -13.01 3.09 1.95
C ALA A 178 -14.16 2.76 2.91
N THR A 179 -14.15 3.41 4.09
CA THR A 179 -15.20 3.25 5.11
C THR A 179 -16.56 3.74 4.62
N ALA A 180 -16.61 4.88 3.90
CA ALA A 180 -17.85 5.42 3.35
C ALA A 180 -18.46 4.50 2.28
N SER A 181 -17.63 3.93 1.40
CA SER A 181 -18.06 2.97 0.37
C SER A 181 -18.73 1.73 0.99
N LEU A 182 -18.16 1.20 2.07
CA LEU A 182 -18.73 0.05 2.79
C LEU A 182 -20.09 0.38 3.44
N LYS A 183 -20.24 1.57 4.03
CA LYS A 183 -21.50 2.00 4.65
C LYS A 183 -22.62 2.17 3.62
N SER A 184 -22.33 2.78 2.48
CA SER A 184 -23.31 2.97 1.39
C SER A 184 -23.83 1.63 0.85
N LYS A 185 -22.96 0.65 0.62
CA LYS A 185 -23.37 -0.69 0.17
C LYS A 185 -24.22 -1.45 1.19
N LYS A 186 -23.91 -1.32 2.48
CA LYS A 186 -24.70 -1.95 3.55
C LYS A 186 -26.10 -1.33 3.66
N ALA A 187 -26.22 -0.01 3.51
CA ALA A 187 -27.51 0.67 3.49
C ALA A 187 -28.38 0.22 2.31
N PHE A 188 -27.81 0.07 1.12
CA PHE A 188 -28.53 -0.41 -0.06
C PHE A 188 -29.04 -1.86 0.09
N SER A 189 -28.23 -2.74 0.68
CA SER A 189 -28.60 -4.16 0.93
C SER A 189 -29.68 -4.36 2.00
N LEU A 190 -30.05 -3.33 2.76
CA LEU A 190 -31.10 -3.39 3.79
C LEU A 190 -32.46 -2.87 3.30
N VAL A 191 -32.50 -2.27 2.10
CA VAL A 191 -33.70 -1.61 1.53
C VAL A 191 -34.27 -2.40 0.34
N VAL A 192 -33.62 -3.51 -0.05
CA VAL A 192 -34.06 -4.48 -1.07
C VAL A 192 -34.28 -5.83 -0.40
#